data_AF-E6J1A4-F1
#
_entry.id   AF-E6J1A4-F1
#
_cell.length_a   1.000
_cell.length_b   1.000
_cell.length_c   1.000
_cell.angle_alpha   90.00
_cell.angle_beta   90.00
_cell.angle_gamma   90.00
#
_symmetry.space_group_name_H-M   'P 1'
#
loop_
_entity.id
_entity.type
_entity.pdbx_description
1 polymer ?
#
loop_
_entity_poly.entity_id
_entity_poly.type
_entity_poly.pdbx_seq_one_letter_code
_entity_poly.pdbx_strand_id
1 'polypeptide(L)'
;MIDFDFIYDLVEDSYSSDNGRPSLDPVMLVKIPLIQCFYGIRSMRQTIKEIEVNTAYRWFLGLTLDDKVPHFTTYGKNYSRRFQDKQVISEIFNQVLHQALMAGLIDPSEIFVDGTHIKAAANNHKYRKEMVVQQAKFMSDQLEFEIDCDRKKHAKKLLKPAIKSEAKEKKISTTDPESGWFHKGDHKEVFAYYTAQVACDKHGWVLAYSVEAGNVHDSQAFPALFTKLELFSPQFLIADSGYKTPSIAKFLLEKTITPVFPYTRPRGIKGKLRPKDFVYDEYYDCYLCPENHELTYRTTTRDGYREYKSDPQICVTCPLLSICTESQNHQKVVTRHIWKDEMEICEDIRHRRGMKELYQKRKETIERLFGTAKEYHNLRYTREKGKPKMEDKVGLTLACLNIKKLVKIMAGKPFYFWKIWFYPHFLLQRLGTSKKTNHKSKFVFSLKLWLVIIQSKFFNCLTSLLNGSSISSLITIFSNFKKTFRNRLHF
;
A
#
# COMPACT_ATOMS: atom_id res chain seq x y z
N MET A 1 21.62 -16.19 7.36
CA MET A 1 20.74 -16.70 6.28
C MET A 1 19.39 -16.95 6.92
N ILE A 2 18.27 -16.80 6.21
CA ILE A 2 16.95 -17.11 6.79
C ILE A 2 16.88 -18.63 6.95
N ASP A 3 16.70 -19.07 8.18
CA ASP A 3 16.46 -20.47 8.49
C ASP A 3 15.02 -20.83 8.11
N PHE A 4 14.86 -21.90 7.32
CA PHE A 4 13.56 -22.40 6.86
C PHE A 4 13.17 -23.68 7.59
N ASP A 5 13.95 -24.13 8.57
CA ASP A 5 13.76 -25.43 9.23
C ASP A 5 12.46 -25.46 10.05
N PHE A 6 11.95 -24.30 10.50
CA PHE A 6 10.63 -24.19 11.14
C PHE A 6 9.47 -24.72 10.27
N ILE A 7 9.66 -24.82 8.95
CA ILE A 7 8.65 -25.39 8.05
C ILE A 7 8.48 -26.89 8.28
N TYR A 8 9.50 -27.60 8.77
CA TYR A 8 9.38 -29.02 9.08
C TYR A 8 8.36 -29.26 10.20
N ASP A 9 8.48 -28.53 11.31
CA ASP A 9 7.58 -28.61 12.45
C ASP A 9 6.13 -28.28 12.07
N LEU A 10 5.93 -27.26 11.23
CA LEU A 10 4.58 -26.83 10.82
C LEU A 10 3.84 -27.86 9.98
N VAL A 11 4.57 -28.62 9.17
CA VAL A 11 3.96 -29.50 8.17
C VAL A 11 4.05 -30.96 8.60
N GLU A 12 4.68 -31.28 9.73
CA GLU A 12 4.89 -32.63 10.26
C GLU A 12 3.62 -33.50 10.18
N ASP A 13 2.47 -33.03 10.69
CA ASP A 13 1.21 -33.80 10.68
C ASP A 13 0.68 -34.17 9.27
N SER A 14 1.18 -33.51 8.22
CA SER A 14 0.76 -33.73 6.83
C SER A 14 1.68 -34.69 6.08
N TYR A 15 2.74 -35.16 6.74
CA TYR A 15 3.68 -36.14 6.23
C TYR A 15 3.62 -37.40 7.09
N SER A 16 3.38 -38.54 6.44
CA SER A 16 3.52 -39.84 7.09
C SER A 16 4.97 -40.30 7.02
N SER A 17 5.57 -40.64 8.16
CA SER A 17 6.91 -41.21 8.27
C SER A 17 7.05 -42.55 7.53
N ASP A 18 6.02 -43.40 7.62
CA ASP A 18 6.20 -44.84 7.38
C ASP A 18 5.39 -45.42 6.20
N ASN A 19 4.53 -44.64 5.54
CA ASN A 19 3.63 -45.15 4.51
C ASN A 19 3.71 -44.40 3.18
N GLY A 20 3.93 -45.15 2.09
CA GLY A 20 3.81 -44.68 0.71
C GLY A 20 5.11 -44.23 0.04
N ARG A 21 4.99 -43.61 -1.15
CA ARG A 21 6.13 -43.05 -1.89
C ARG A 21 6.70 -41.85 -1.12
N PRO A 22 8.02 -41.76 -0.89
CA PRO A 22 8.62 -40.62 -0.19
C PRO A 22 8.24 -39.34 -0.93
N SER A 23 7.61 -38.43 -0.20
CA SER A 23 7.24 -37.13 -0.73
C SER A 23 8.46 -36.23 -0.85
N LEU A 24 8.34 -35.23 -1.72
CA LEU A 24 9.35 -34.19 -1.84
C LEU A 24 9.48 -33.41 -0.53
N ASP A 25 10.70 -32.93 -0.27
CA ASP A 25 11.03 -32.09 0.87
C ASP A 25 10.10 -30.86 0.96
N PRO A 26 9.41 -30.63 2.10
CA PRO A 26 8.52 -29.49 2.29
C PRO A 26 9.22 -28.14 2.14
N VAL A 27 10.47 -28.02 2.59
CA VAL A 27 11.24 -26.77 2.47
C VAL A 27 11.50 -26.46 1.00
N MET A 28 11.90 -27.45 0.19
CA MET A 28 12.02 -27.28 -1.26
C MET A 28 10.70 -26.82 -1.90
N LEU A 29 9.55 -27.39 -1.51
CA LEU A 29 8.24 -27.01 -2.05
C LEU A 29 7.86 -25.55 -1.78
N VAL A 30 8.29 -24.99 -0.64
CA VAL A 30 8.10 -23.57 -0.29
C VAL A 30 9.14 -22.67 -0.96
N LYS A 31 10.37 -23.15 -1.17
CA LYS A 31 11.42 -22.39 -1.85
C LYS A 31 11.14 -22.15 -3.34
N ILE A 32 10.49 -23.08 -4.04
CA ILE A 32 10.12 -22.92 -5.45
C ILE A 32 9.25 -21.66 -5.71
N PRO A 33 8.10 -21.45 -5.03
CA PRO A 33 7.30 -20.25 -5.23
C PRO A 33 8.00 -18.98 -4.73
N LEU A 34 8.92 -19.07 -3.76
CA LEU A 34 9.79 -17.96 -3.39
C LEU A 34 10.66 -17.53 -4.57
N ILE A 35 11.30 -18.45 -5.30
CA ILE A 35 12.05 -18.14 -6.53
C ILE A 35 11.14 -17.45 -7.55
N GLN A 36 9.95 -18.01 -7.77
CA GLN A 36 8.97 -17.42 -8.68
C GLN A 36 8.67 -15.96 -8.32
N CYS A 37 8.48 -15.68 -7.03
CA CYS A 37 8.21 -14.34 -6.56
C CYS A 37 9.44 -13.43 -6.62
N PHE A 38 10.64 -13.90 -6.21
CA PHE A 38 11.87 -13.10 -6.22
C PHE A 38 12.20 -12.56 -7.62
N TYR A 39 12.04 -13.38 -8.65
CA TYR A 39 12.37 -13.03 -10.03
C TYR A 39 11.17 -12.56 -10.86
N GLY A 40 9.96 -12.56 -10.28
CA GLY A 40 8.78 -12.14 -11.02
C GLY A 40 8.47 -13.05 -12.20
N ILE A 41 8.64 -14.36 -12.05
CA ILE A 41 8.35 -15.33 -13.10
C ILE A 41 6.84 -15.57 -13.15
N ARG A 42 6.22 -15.39 -14.32
CA ARG A 42 4.76 -15.45 -14.43
C ARG A 42 4.19 -16.86 -14.29
N SER A 43 4.92 -17.87 -14.73
CA SER A 43 4.44 -19.24 -14.90
C SER A 43 5.29 -20.23 -14.11
N MET A 44 4.65 -21.11 -13.34
CA MET A 44 5.34 -22.22 -12.66
C MET A 44 6.09 -23.14 -13.64
N ARG A 45 5.56 -23.34 -14.85
CA ARG A 45 6.25 -24.10 -15.91
C ARG A 45 7.55 -23.41 -16.33
N GLN A 46 7.55 -22.07 -16.39
CA GLN A 46 8.74 -21.30 -16.71
C GLN A 46 9.71 -21.32 -15.53
N THR A 47 9.22 -21.18 -14.29
CA THR A 47 10.05 -21.28 -13.08
C THR A 47 10.84 -22.59 -13.06
N ILE A 48 10.21 -23.71 -13.38
CA ILE A 48 10.88 -25.02 -13.39
C ILE A 48 11.89 -25.14 -14.52
N LYS A 49 11.58 -24.67 -15.72
CA LYS A 49 12.58 -24.59 -16.80
C LYS A 49 13.77 -23.72 -16.42
N GLU A 50 13.55 -22.63 -15.70
CA GLU A 50 14.64 -21.80 -15.22
C GLU A 50 15.43 -22.47 -14.09
N ILE A 51 14.78 -23.25 -13.21
CA ILE A 51 15.47 -24.07 -12.20
C ILE A 51 16.32 -25.17 -12.84
N GLU A 52 15.86 -25.77 -13.94
CA GLU A 52 16.64 -26.77 -14.68
C GLU A 52 17.96 -26.21 -15.22
N VAL A 53 17.95 -24.96 -15.70
CA VAL A 53 19.11 -24.33 -16.36
C VAL A 53 19.99 -23.53 -15.39
N ASN A 54 19.41 -22.92 -14.35
CA ASN A 54 20.13 -21.99 -13.48
C ASN A 54 20.70 -22.68 -12.23
N THR A 55 22.02 -22.82 -12.18
CA THR A 55 22.74 -23.43 -11.05
C THR A 55 22.48 -22.72 -9.72
N ALA A 56 22.27 -21.41 -9.70
CA ALA A 56 21.99 -20.67 -8.47
C ALA A 56 20.63 -21.05 -7.86
N TYR A 57 19.64 -21.35 -8.71
CA TYR A 57 18.32 -21.80 -8.24
C TYR A 57 18.39 -23.21 -7.69
N ARG A 58 19.16 -24.10 -8.33
CA ARG A 58 19.41 -25.46 -7.83
C ARG A 58 20.11 -25.43 -6.47
N TRP A 59 21.13 -24.59 -6.32
CA TRP A 59 21.83 -24.40 -5.05
C TRP A 59 20.89 -23.90 -3.95
N PHE A 60 20.02 -22.92 -4.23
CA PHE A 60 19.04 -22.43 -3.26
C PHE A 60 18.05 -23.52 -2.81
N LEU A 61 17.68 -24.42 -3.73
CA LEU A 61 16.80 -25.56 -3.46
C LEU A 61 17.51 -26.74 -2.80
N GLY A 62 18.84 -26.74 -2.71
CA GLY A 62 19.63 -27.88 -2.21
C GLY A 62 19.73 -29.04 -3.21
N LEU A 63 19.49 -28.81 -4.49
CA LEU A 63 19.59 -29.82 -5.55
C LEU A 63 21.02 -29.86 -6.13
N THR A 64 21.57 -31.06 -6.30
CA THR A 64 22.81 -31.28 -7.07
C THR A 64 22.57 -31.07 -8.56
N LEU A 65 23.59 -31.16 -9.42
CA LEU A 65 23.40 -31.02 -10.88
C LEU A 65 22.64 -32.21 -11.50
N ASP A 66 22.78 -33.40 -10.91
CA ASP A 66 22.21 -34.64 -11.44
C ASP A 66 20.78 -34.91 -10.97
N ASP A 67 20.33 -34.22 -9.90
CA ASP A 67 19.00 -34.42 -9.35
C ASP A 67 17.88 -34.01 -10.32
N LYS A 68 16.78 -34.76 -10.29
CA LYS A 68 15.61 -34.42 -11.11
C LYS A 68 14.82 -33.28 -10.47
N VAL A 69 14.58 -32.22 -11.25
CA VAL A 69 13.72 -31.12 -10.82
C VAL A 69 12.27 -31.60 -10.72
N PRO A 70 11.54 -31.23 -9.65
CA PRO A 70 10.12 -31.56 -9.52
C PRO A 70 9.29 -31.07 -10.71
N HIS A 71 8.33 -31.89 -11.14
CA HIS A 71 7.39 -31.49 -12.17
C HIS A 71 6.47 -30.35 -11.71
N PHE A 72 6.03 -29.49 -12.64
CA PHE A 72 5.28 -28.27 -12.31
C PHE A 72 3.92 -28.49 -11.66
N THR A 73 3.34 -29.67 -11.85
CA THR A 73 2.07 -30.03 -11.21
C THR A 73 2.24 -30.40 -9.74
N THR A 74 3.44 -30.74 -9.30
CA THR A 74 3.70 -31.20 -7.94
C THR A 74 3.48 -30.09 -6.93
N TYR A 75 3.89 -28.86 -7.25
CA TYR A 75 3.60 -27.69 -6.43
C TYR A 75 2.09 -27.47 -6.26
N GLY A 76 1.34 -27.34 -7.36
CA GLY A 76 -0.09 -27.04 -7.29
C GLY A 76 -0.90 -28.12 -6.56
N LYS A 77 -0.55 -29.40 -6.75
CA LYS A 77 -1.22 -30.52 -6.08
C LYS A 77 -0.91 -30.58 -4.59
N ASN A 78 0.34 -30.33 -4.18
CA ASN A 78 0.72 -30.33 -2.77
C ASN A 78 0.16 -29.10 -2.06
N TYR A 79 0.15 -27.95 -2.73
CA TYR A 79 -0.46 -26.72 -2.21
C TYR A 79 -1.93 -26.91 -1.83
N SER A 80 -2.74 -27.39 -2.78
CA SER A 80 -4.17 -27.61 -2.55
C SER A 80 -4.50 -28.78 -1.62
N ARG A 81 -3.55 -29.70 -1.34
CA ARG A 81 -3.80 -30.88 -0.50
C ARG A 81 -3.23 -30.79 0.91
N ARG A 82 -2.14 -30.03 1.10
CA ARG A 82 -1.32 -30.06 2.34
C ARG A 82 -1.10 -28.68 2.96
N PHE A 83 -1.06 -27.63 2.16
CA PHE A 83 -0.65 -26.30 2.63
C PHE A 83 -1.79 -25.28 2.76
N GLN A 84 -2.95 -25.57 2.14
CA GLN A 84 -4.08 -24.62 2.09
C GLN A 84 -4.66 -24.29 3.48
N ASP A 85 -4.67 -25.26 4.41
CA ASP A 85 -5.31 -25.08 5.72
C ASP A 85 -4.33 -24.70 6.84
N LYS A 86 -3.02 -24.86 6.61
CA LYS A 86 -1.98 -24.68 7.63
C LYS A 86 -1.40 -23.26 7.71
N GLN A 87 -1.90 -22.32 6.92
CA GLN A 87 -1.43 -20.92 6.89
C GLN A 87 0.10 -20.74 6.79
N VAL A 88 0.82 -21.69 6.21
CA VAL A 88 2.30 -21.71 6.17
C VAL A 88 2.90 -20.41 5.63
N ILE A 89 2.21 -19.75 4.69
CA ILE A 89 2.65 -18.47 4.12
C ILE A 89 2.55 -17.31 5.12
N SER A 90 1.51 -17.28 5.96
CA SER A 90 1.37 -16.25 6.99
C SER A 90 2.47 -16.40 8.06
N GLU A 91 2.83 -17.63 8.40
CA GLU A 91 3.91 -17.92 9.35
C GLU A 91 5.28 -17.56 8.78
N ILE A 92 5.55 -17.85 7.51
CA ILE A 92 6.78 -17.38 6.83
C ILE A 92 6.87 -15.85 6.89
N PHE A 93 5.76 -15.15 6.64
CA PHE A 93 5.71 -13.70 6.74
C PHE A 93 6.02 -13.22 8.18
N ASN A 94 5.39 -13.83 9.18
CA ASN A 94 5.60 -13.50 10.59
C ASN A 94 7.03 -13.78 11.06
N GLN A 95 7.64 -14.89 10.64
CA GLN A 95 9.03 -15.24 10.98
C GLN A 95 10.03 -14.23 10.39
N VAL A 96 9.84 -13.84 9.12
CA VAL A 96 10.67 -12.80 8.49
C VAL A 96 10.50 -11.47 9.20
N LEU A 97 9.27 -11.13 9.61
CA LEU A 97 8.99 -9.93 10.39
C LEU A 97 9.67 -9.98 11.76
N HIS A 98 9.58 -11.11 12.46
CA HIS A 98 10.22 -11.33 13.75
C HIS A 98 11.74 -11.17 13.67
N GLN A 99 12.39 -11.72 12.64
CA GLN A 99 13.83 -11.52 12.41
C GLN A 99 14.18 -10.03 12.18
N ALA A 100 13.34 -9.30 11.46
CA ALA A 100 13.55 -7.87 11.24
C ALA A 100 13.33 -7.04 12.53
N LEU A 101 12.40 -7.45 13.39
CA LEU A 101 12.17 -6.85 14.72
C LEU A 101 13.34 -7.12 15.66
N MET A 102 13.82 -8.36 15.74
CA MET A 102 14.99 -8.75 16.56
C MET A 102 16.26 -8.01 16.12
N ALA A 103 16.39 -7.71 14.83
CA ALA A 103 17.48 -6.90 14.31
C ALA A 103 17.34 -5.39 14.59
N GLY A 104 16.24 -4.95 15.21
CA GLY A 104 15.98 -3.53 15.52
C GLY A 104 15.78 -2.66 14.27
N LEU A 105 15.36 -3.25 13.15
CA LEU A 105 15.27 -2.56 11.86
C LEU A 105 13.90 -1.91 11.60
N ILE A 106 12.92 -2.16 12.48
CA ILE A 106 11.53 -1.74 12.35
C ILE A 106 11.20 -0.71 13.42
N ASP A 107 10.58 0.39 13.00
CA ASP A 107 10.05 1.44 13.87
C ASP A 107 8.51 1.46 13.81
N PRO A 108 7.80 0.89 14.79
CA PRO A 108 6.34 0.82 14.75
C PRO A 108 5.63 2.16 15.06
N SER A 109 6.35 3.25 15.33
CA SER A 109 5.75 4.53 15.74
C SER A 109 4.91 5.19 14.64
N GLU A 110 5.38 5.14 13.38
CA GLU A 110 4.76 5.74 12.19
C GLU A 110 4.27 4.62 11.25
N ILE A 111 2.96 4.34 11.21
CA ILE A 111 2.40 3.31 10.32
C ILE A 111 1.65 3.95 9.14
N PHE A 112 2.02 3.55 7.94
CA PHE A 112 1.39 3.91 6.67
C PHE A 112 0.45 2.81 6.22
N VAL A 113 -0.83 3.14 6.04
CA VAL A 113 -1.88 2.23 5.56
C VAL A 113 -2.34 2.68 4.19
N ASP A 114 -2.33 1.75 3.25
CA ASP A 114 -2.84 1.97 1.91
C ASP A 114 -3.31 0.65 1.31
N GLY A 115 -4.25 0.73 0.38
CA GLY A 115 -4.84 -0.42 -0.27
C GLY A 115 -4.69 -0.37 -1.78
N THR A 116 -4.66 -1.54 -2.41
CA THR A 116 -4.55 -1.63 -3.86
C THR A 116 -5.53 -2.64 -4.42
N HIS A 117 -6.00 -2.41 -5.65
CA HIS A 117 -6.79 -3.38 -6.36
C HIS A 117 -5.90 -4.26 -7.22
N ILE A 118 -6.13 -5.58 -7.19
CA ILE A 118 -5.49 -6.54 -8.09
C ILE A 118 -6.57 -7.20 -8.94
N LYS A 119 -6.31 -7.25 -10.25
CA LYS A 119 -7.23 -7.87 -11.20
C LYS A 119 -7.31 -9.38 -10.95
N ALA A 120 -8.53 -9.87 -10.72
CA ALA A 120 -8.80 -11.28 -10.50
C ALA A 120 -8.70 -12.08 -11.81
N ALA A 121 -8.53 -13.40 -11.70
CA ALA A 121 -8.57 -14.36 -12.81
C ALA A 121 -10.01 -14.65 -13.29
N ALA A 122 -10.83 -13.62 -13.44
CA ALA A 122 -12.24 -13.71 -13.77
C ALA A 122 -12.57 -13.02 -15.10
N ASN A 123 -13.55 -13.57 -15.83
CA ASN A 123 -14.05 -12.98 -17.06
C ASN A 123 -15.10 -11.91 -16.72
N ASN A 124 -14.88 -10.68 -17.20
CA ASN A 124 -15.76 -9.54 -16.97
C ASN A 124 -17.19 -9.73 -17.50
N HIS A 125 -17.37 -10.55 -18.54
CA HIS A 125 -18.69 -10.77 -19.15
C HIS A 125 -19.45 -11.96 -18.55
N LYS A 126 -18.82 -12.74 -17.67
CA LYS A 126 -19.44 -13.92 -17.05
C LYS A 126 -19.78 -13.63 -15.59
N TYR A 127 -20.98 -13.10 -15.36
CA TYR A 127 -21.49 -12.80 -14.03
C TYR A 127 -22.95 -13.17 -13.88
N ARG A 128 -23.33 -13.50 -12.64
CA ARG A 128 -24.72 -13.59 -12.21
C ARG A 128 -25.02 -12.42 -11.29
N LYS A 129 -26.26 -11.95 -11.30
CA LYS A 129 -26.71 -10.94 -10.36
C LYS A 129 -27.37 -11.64 -9.19
N GLU A 130 -26.90 -11.32 -7.99
CA GLU A 130 -27.39 -11.96 -6.76
C GLU A 130 -27.72 -10.88 -5.74
N MET A 131 -28.82 -11.07 -5.01
CA MET A 131 -29.25 -10.17 -3.94
C MET A 131 -28.45 -10.50 -2.69
N VAL A 132 -27.45 -9.68 -2.40
CA VAL A 132 -26.56 -9.91 -1.25
C VAL A 132 -26.93 -8.92 -0.16
N VAL A 133 -27.15 -9.45 1.05
CA VAL A 133 -27.34 -8.65 2.26
C VAL A 133 -26.09 -7.80 2.49
N GLN A 134 -26.28 -6.51 2.74
CA GLN A 134 -25.15 -5.63 2.99
C GLN A 134 -24.50 -6.00 4.32
N GLN A 135 -23.17 -6.10 4.32
CA GLN A 135 -22.43 -6.23 5.58
C GLN A 135 -22.66 -4.97 6.42
N ALA A 136 -22.75 -5.16 7.74
CA ALA A 136 -22.84 -4.05 8.68
C ALA A 136 -21.65 -3.10 8.50
N LYS A 137 -21.90 -1.80 8.66
CA LYS A 137 -20.83 -0.80 8.66
C LYS A 137 -19.96 -1.02 9.91
N PHE A 138 -18.67 -0.70 9.81
CA PHE A 138 -17.78 -0.73 10.97
C PHE A 138 -18.31 0.17 12.10
N MET A 139 -18.30 -0.33 13.34
CA MET A 139 -18.87 0.31 14.54
C MET A 139 -20.37 0.63 14.45
N SER A 140 -21.16 -0.17 13.74
CA SER A 140 -22.62 0.01 13.67
C SER A 140 -23.26 0.05 15.06
N ASP A 141 -22.83 -0.83 15.95
CA ASP A 141 -23.50 -1.04 17.24
C ASP A 141 -23.23 0.13 18.19
N GLN A 142 -21.99 0.62 18.22
CA GLN A 142 -21.62 1.84 18.94
C GLN A 142 -22.31 3.07 18.36
N LEU A 143 -22.44 3.15 17.02
CA LEU A 143 -23.18 4.23 16.38
C LEU A 143 -24.65 4.22 16.78
N GLU A 144 -25.31 3.07 16.78
CA GLU A 144 -26.71 2.94 17.19
C GLU A 144 -26.91 3.34 18.66
N PHE A 145 -26.03 2.89 19.55
CA PHE A 145 -26.06 3.30 20.97
C PHE A 145 -25.97 4.82 21.14
N GLU A 146 -25.07 5.47 20.39
CA GLU A 146 -24.89 6.91 20.51
C GLU A 146 -25.98 7.73 19.84
N ILE A 147 -26.55 7.23 18.73
CA ILE A 147 -27.77 7.80 18.14
C ILE A 147 -28.91 7.79 19.17
N ASP A 148 -29.05 6.70 19.93
CA ASP A 148 -30.08 6.59 20.96
C ASP A 148 -29.82 7.54 22.14
N CYS A 149 -28.57 7.66 22.60
CA CYS A 149 -28.18 8.65 23.61
C CYS A 149 -28.46 10.09 23.14
N ASP A 150 -28.10 10.42 21.90
CA ASP A 150 -28.35 11.72 21.28
C ASP A 150 -29.85 12.03 21.20
N ARG A 151 -30.66 11.08 20.74
CA ARG A 151 -32.12 11.24 20.68
C ARG A 151 -32.75 11.39 22.05
N LYS A 152 -32.26 10.70 23.09
CA LYS A 152 -32.70 10.89 24.48
C LYS A 152 -32.40 12.31 24.97
N LYS A 153 -31.19 12.85 24.69
CA LYS A 153 -30.83 14.23 25.06
C LYS A 153 -31.79 15.25 24.45
N HIS A 154 -32.25 15.02 23.22
CA HIS A 154 -33.20 15.88 22.54
C HIS A 154 -34.68 15.51 22.75
N ALA A 155 -34.99 14.69 23.77
CA ALA A 155 -36.34 14.24 24.11
C ALA A 155 -37.12 13.59 22.94
N LYS A 156 -36.42 12.92 22.02
CA LYS A 156 -37.00 12.21 20.87
C LYS A 156 -37.13 10.73 21.13
N LYS A 157 -38.12 10.10 20.48
CA LYS A 157 -38.33 8.66 20.56
C LYS A 157 -37.15 7.90 19.95
N LEU A 158 -36.81 6.77 20.57
CA LEU A 158 -35.80 5.84 20.10
C LEU A 158 -36.14 5.33 18.69
N LEU A 159 -35.10 5.04 17.91
CA LEU A 159 -35.30 4.35 16.64
C LEU A 159 -35.80 2.93 16.91
N LYS A 160 -36.66 2.41 16.03
CA LYS A 160 -36.91 0.98 15.98
C LYS A 160 -35.64 0.26 15.49
N PRO A 161 -35.36 -0.96 15.99
CA PRO A 161 -34.24 -1.76 15.50
C PRO A 161 -34.30 -1.95 13.98
N ALA A 162 -33.15 -2.13 13.36
CA ALA A 162 -33.08 -2.16 11.90
C ALA A 162 -33.90 -3.33 11.35
N ILE A 163 -34.84 -3.02 10.46
CA ILE A 163 -35.28 -4.01 9.48
C ILE A 163 -34.01 -4.36 8.69
N LYS A 164 -33.64 -5.65 8.69
CA LYS A 164 -32.41 -6.17 8.10
C LYS A 164 -32.09 -5.45 6.79
N SER A 165 -30.85 -4.97 6.67
CA SER A 165 -30.38 -4.13 5.56
C SER A 165 -30.92 -4.62 4.21
N GLU A 166 -31.49 -3.72 3.41
CA GLU A 166 -31.99 -4.03 2.08
C GLU A 166 -30.93 -4.76 1.26
N ALA A 167 -31.31 -5.91 0.71
CA ALA A 167 -30.42 -6.66 -0.15
C ALA A 167 -30.14 -5.85 -1.42
N LYS A 168 -28.86 -5.64 -1.73
CA LYS A 168 -28.45 -4.94 -2.95
C LYS A 168 -28.09 -5.97 -4.01
N GLU A 169 -28.49 -5.66 -5.24
CA GLU A 169 -28.10 -6.44 -6.41
C GLU A 169 -26.58 -6.29 -6.61
N LYS A 170 -25.84 -7.39 -6.47
CA LYS A 170 -24.39 -7.44 -6.70
C LYS A 170 -24.07 -8.33 -7.90
N LYS A 171 -23.13 -7.90 -8.74
CA LYS A 171 -22.55 -8.74 -9.80
C LYS A 171 -21.53 -9.69 -9.18
N ILE A 172 -21.79 -10.99 -9.27
CA ILE A 172 -20.92 -12.05 -8.79
C ILE A 172 -20.37 -12.80 -10.01
N SER A 173 -19.04 -12.98 -10.08
CA SER A 173 -18.47 -13.74 -11.18
C SER A 173 -18.85 -15.22 -11.08
N THR A 174 -19.16 -15.85 -12.21
CA THR A 174 -19.37 -17.30 -12.24
C THR A 174 -18.07 -18.09 -12.14
N THR A 175 -16.93 -17.46 -12.44
CA THR A 175 -15.61 -18.10 -12.44
C THR A 175 -14.92 -17.98 -11.09
N ASP A 176 -15.15 -16.85 -10.40
CA ASP A 176 -14.55 -16.55 -9.10
C ASP A 176 -15.52 -15.73 -8.24
N PRO A 177 -16.46 -16.39 -7.53
CA PRO A 177 -17.54 -15.73 -6.80
C PRO A 177 -17.07 -14.78 -5.69
N GLU A 178 -15.86 -15.00 -5.17
CA GLU A 178 -15.27 -14.20 -4.08
C GLU A 178 -14.60 -12.92 -4.58
N SER A 179 -14.45 -12.76 -5.90
CA SER A 179 -13.96 -11.52 -6.51
C SER A 179 -15.06 -10.45 -6.55
N GLY A 180 -14.69 -9.20 -6.28
CA GLY A 180 -15.62 -8.08 -6.26
C GLY A 180 -15.64 -7.33 -7.60
N TRP A 181 -16.83 -6.88 -8.03
CA TRP A 181 -16.95 -5.99 -9.18
C TRP A 181 -16.46 -4.59 -8.82
N PHE A 182 -15.39 -4.13 -9.48
CA PHE A 182 -14.73 -2.87 -9.19
C PHE A 182 -14.76 -1.92 -10.40
N HIS A 183 -15.03 -0.64 -10.14
CA HIS A 183 -15.00 0.43 -11.13
C HIS A 183 -13.75 1.29 -10.92
N LYS A 184 -12.82 1.26 -11.88
CA LYS A 184 -11.62 2.10 -11.87
C LYS A 184 -11.83 3.34 -12.74
N GLY A 185 -12.32 4.41 -12.11
CA GLY A 185 -12.75 5.62 -12.84
C GLY A 185 -13.87 5.31 -13.83
N ASP A 186 -14.00 6.14 -14.86
CA ASP A 186 -15.15 6.06 -15.79
C ASP A 186 -15.00 4.99 -16.89
N HIS A 187 -13.82 4.36 -17.03
CA HIS A 187 -13.48 3.61 -18.25
C HIS A 187 -13.15 2.13 -18.04
N LYS A 188 -13.03 1.63 -16.79
CA LYS A 188 -12.61 0.24 -16.56
C LYS A 188 -13.42 -0.42 -15.45
N GLU A 189 -14.31 -1.31 -15.85
CA GLU A 189 -15.02 -2.22 -14.96
C GLU A 189 -14.35 -3.59 -15.00
N VAL A 190 -13.90 -4.08 -13.85
CA VAL A 190 -13.16 -5.34 -13.78
C VAL A 190 -13.48 -6.06 -12.48
N PHE A 191 -13.55 -7.39 -12.53
CA PHE A 191 -13.47 -8.20 -11.32
C PHE A 191 -12.08 -8.09 -10.71
N ALA A 192 -12.04 -7.67 -9.45
CA ALA A 192 -10.81 -7.46 -8.72
C ALA A 192 -10.94 -8.01 -7.30
N TYR A 193 -9.80 -8.40 -6.75
CA TYR A 193 -9.66 -8.48 -5.32
C TYR A 193 -9.22 -7.12 -4.81
N TYR A 194 -9.87 -6.67 -3.74
CA TYR A 194 -9.37 -5.56 -2.96
C TYR A 194 -8.23 -6.13 -2.14
N THR A 195 -7.04 -6.00 -2.68
CA THR A 195 -5.89 -6.59 -2.06
C THR A 195 -5.23 -5.64 -1.12
N ALA A 196 -5.00 -6.20 0.07
CA ALA A 196 -3.89 -5.85 0.90
C ALA A 196 -4.02 -4.38 1.26
N GLN A 197 -4.92 -4.09 2.20
CA GLN A 197 -4.58 -3.01 3.10
C GLN A 197 -3.24 -3.42 3.70
N VAL A 198 -2.17 -2.82 3.21
CA VAL A 198 -0.82 -3.10 3.67
C VAL A 198 -0.51 -2.04 4.68
N ALA A 199 0.06 -2.45 5.80
CA ALA A 199 0.63 -1.56 6.78
C ALA A 199 2.14 -1.59 6.63
N CYS A 200 2.74 -0.42 6.45
CA CYS A 200 4.18 -0.26 6.36
C CYS A 200 4.69 0.67 7.45
N ASP A 201 5.88 0.37 7.97
CA ASP A 201 6.68 1.30 8.78
C ASP A 201 7.24 2.44 7.89
N LYS A 202 7.65 3.56 8.49
CA LYS A 202 8.53 4.62 7.96
C LYS A 202 9.71 4.12 7.13
N HIS A 203 10.34 3.02 7.51
CA HIS A 203 11.43 2.46 6.69
C HIS A 203 10.93 1.67 5.47
N GLY A 204 9.61 1.47 5.32
CA GLY A 204 8.99 0.68 4.26
C GLY A 204 9.09 -0.84 4.51
N TRP A 205 9.12 -1.26 5.78
CA TRP A 205 8.92 -2.67 6.14
C TRP A 205 7.44 -2.98 6.18
N VAL A 206 7.03 -4.11 5.62
CA VAL A 206 5.63 -4.55 5.68
C VAL A 206 5.37 -5.21 7.03
N LEU A 207 4.41 -4.68 7.79
CA LEU A 207 4.04 -5.16 9.11
C LEU A 207 2.83 -6.11 9.07
N ALA A 208 1.80 -5.75 8.31
CA ALA A 208 0.57 -6.53 8.23
C ALA A 208 -0.11 -6.36 6.88
N TYR A 209 -0.96 -7.33 6.53
CA TYR A 209 -1.80 -7.30 5.34
C TYR A 209 -3.13 -8.02 5.56
N SER A 210 -4.16 -7.60 4.82
CA SER A 210 -5.47 -8.26 4.76
C SER A 210 -6.03 -8.22 3.33
N VAL A 211 -6.68 -9.28 2.87
CA VAL A 211 -7.28 -9.35 1.53
C VAL A 211 -8.80 -9.41 1.64
N GLU A 212 -9.49 -8.56 0.88
CA GLU A 212 -10.95 -8.53 0.79
C GLU A 212 -11.43 -8.49 -0.66
N ALA A 213 -12.74 -8.60 -0.87
CA ALA A 213 -13.31 -8.51 -2.20
C ALA A 213 -13.25 -7.06 -2.75
N GLY A 214 -13.03 -6.92 -4.07
CA GLY A 214 -12.86 -5.63 -4.77
C GLY A 214 -14.00 -4.60 -4.62
N ASN A 215 -15.14 -5.03 -4.10
CA ASN A 215 -16.35 -4.24 -3.90
C ASN A 215 -16.52 -3.73 -2.46
N VAL A 216 -15.66 -4.19 -1.53
CA VAL A 216 -15.67 -3.74 -0.14
C VAL A 216 -15.00 -2.37 -0.06
N HIS A 217 -15.63 -1.43 0.63
CA HIS A 217 -15.07 -0.09 0.82
C HIS A 217 -13.91 -0.12 1.82
N ASP A 218 -12.92 0.75 1.64
CA ASP A 218 -11.69 0.82 2.46
C ASP A 218 -11.99 0.81 3.97
N SER A 219 -13.05 1.51 4.37
CA SER A 219 -13.48 1.62 5.77
C SER A 219 -13.99 0.32 6.40
N GLN A 220 -14.53 -0.60 5.60
CA GLN A 220 -15.04 -1.90 6.06
C GLN A 220 -13.93 -2.93 6.20
N ALA A 221 -12.87 -2.82 5.38
CA ALA A 221 -11.72 -3.72 5.44
C ALA A 221 -10.67 -3.32 6.50
N PHE A 222 -10.73 -2.08 7.01
CA PHE A 222 -9.84 -1.54 8.05
C PHE A 222 -9.71 -2.38 9.33
N PRO A 223 -10.80 -2.89 9.93
CA PRO A 223 -10.73 -3.57 11.22
C PRO A 223 -9.90 -4.85 11.17
N ALA A 224 -10.05 -5.62 10.09
CA ALA A 224 -9.29 -6.86 9.89
C ALA A 224 -7.78 -6.62 9.77
N LEU A 225 -7.37 -5.47 9.22
CA LEU A 225 -5.96 -5.05 9.23
C LEU A 225 -5.54 -4.59 10.62
N PHE A 226 -6.36 -3.75 11.26
CA PHE A 226 -6.00 -3.12 12.53
C PHE A 226 -5.80 -4.14 13.65
N THR A 227 -6.58 -5.22 13.73
CA THR A 227 -6.37 -6.29 14.72
C THR A 227 -4.96 -6.88 14.64
N LYS A 228 -4.35 -6.95 13.45
CA LYS A 228 -2.96 -7.40 13.28
C LYS A 228 -1.93 -6.33 13.70
N LEU A 229 -2.33 -5.06 13.71
CA LEU A 229 -1.49 -3.92 14.07
C LEU A 229 -1.55 -3.55 15.55
N GLU A 230 -2.57 -3.98 16.28
CA GLU A 230 -2.73 -3.69 17.71
C GLU A 230 -1.49 -4.11 18.52
N LEU A 231 -0.83 -5.20 18.12
CA LEU A 231 0.40 -5.71 18.74
C LEU A 231 1.57 -4.70 18.71
N PHE A 232 1.57 -3.76 17.76
CA PHE A 232 2.65 -2.79 17.57
C PHE A 232 2.42 -1.44 18.26
N SER A 233 1.21 -1.20 18.77
CA SER A 233 0.82 0.05 19.46
C SER A 233 1.36 1.34 18.79
N PRO A 234 0.94 1.64 17.54
CA PRO A 234 1.49 2.77 16.80
C PRO A 234 1.06 4.12 17.40
N GLN A 235 1.93 5.14 17.28
CA GLN A 235 1.61 6.51 17.70
C GLN A 235 0.86 7.26 16.61
N PHE A 236 1.29 7.11 15.35
CA PHE A 236 0.71 7.77 14.18
C PHE A 236 0.24 6.75 13.16
N LEU A 237 -0.99 6.94 12.67
CA LEU A 237 -1.54 6.15 11.57
C LEU A 237 -1.84 7.06 10.38
N ILE A 238 -1.07 6.89 9.31
CA ILE A 238 -1.17 7.66 8.07
C ILE A 238 -1.95 6.84 7.06
N ALA A 239 -3.09 7.35 6.58
CA ALA A 239 -3.90 6.62 5.60
C ALA A 239 -4.45 7.52 4.48
N ASP A 240 -4.95 6.88 3.42
CA ASP A 240 -5.58 7.60 2.31
C ASP A 240 -6.93 8.24 2.68
N SER A 241 -7.39 9.13 1.82
CA SER A 241 -8.73 9.73 1.82
C SER A 241 -9.87 8.71 1.87
N GLY A 242 -9.67 7.48 1.37
CA GLY A 242 -10.65 6.41 1.45
C GLY A 242 -10.91 5.90 2.88
N TYR A 243 -9.91 6.04 3.76
CA TYR A 243 -10.01 5.67 5.18
C TYR A 243 -10.55 6.80 6.06
N LYS A 244 -10.77 7.99 5.49
CA LYS A 244 -11.28 9.15 6.20
C LYS A 244 -12.79 9.02 6.41
N THR A 245 -13.18 8.18 7.36
CA THR A 245 -14.56 8.03 7.82
C THR A 245 -14.68 8.42 9.30
N PRO A 246 -15.84 8.93 9.74
CA PRO A 246 -16.04 9.28 11.14
C PRO A 246 -15.84 8.09 12.09
N SER A 247 -16.21 6.88 11.66
CA SER A 247 -15.99 5.64 12.43
C SER A 247 -14.51 5.37 12.71
N ILE A 248 -13.66 5.44 11.69
CA ILE A 248 -12.22 5.18 11.85
C ILE A 248 -11.56 6.28 12.67
N ALA A 249 -11.92 7.54 12.42
CA ALA A 249 -11.38 8.67 13.18
C ALA A 249 -11.64 8.48 14.68
N LYS A 250 -12.90 8.17 15.04
CA LYS A 250 -13.26 7.94 16.43
C LYS A 250 -12.55 6.74 17.04
N PHE A 251 -12.56 5.60 16.35
CA PHE A 251 -11.90 4.38 16.81
C PHE A 251 -10.41 4.60 17.11
N LEU A 252 -9.71 5.35 16.26
CA LEU A 252 -8.28 5.63 16.44
C LEU A 252 -8.04 6.59 17.61
N LEU A 253 -8.86 7.63 17.75
CA LEU A 253 -8.74 8.58 18.86
C LEU A 253 -9.07 7.94 20.22
N GLU A 254 -10.07 7.05 20.29
CA GLU A 254 -10.36 6.26 21.51
C GLU A 254 -9.19 5.38 21.92
N LYS A 255 -8.45 4.84 20.95
CA LYS A 255 -7.23 4.05 21.17
C LYS A 255 -5.98 4.93 21.39
N THR A 256 -6.13 6.25 21.50
CA THR A 256 -5.04 7.24 21.67
C THR A 256 -4.03 7.29 20.51
N ILE A 257 -4.42 6.79 19.34
CA ILE A 257 -3.60 6.82 18.12
C ILE A 257 -3.92 8.10 17.35
N THR A 258 -2.90 8.81 16.86
CA THR A 258 -3.10 10.04 16.10
C THR A 258 -3.28 9.74 14.60
N PRO A 259 -4.51 9.89 14.04
CA PRO A 259 -4.73 9.69 12.62
C PRO A 259 -4.23 10.88 11.79
N VAL A 260 -3.54 10.61 10.69
CA VAL A 260 -3.07 11.61 9.73
C VAL A 260 -3.70 11.34 8.37
N PHE A 261 -4.78 12.06 8.09
CA PHE A 261 -5.55 11.96 6.84
C PHE A 261 -5.28 13.13 5.89
N PRO A 262 -5.45 12.95 4.57
CA PRO A 262 -5.34 14.04 3.61
C PRO A 262 -6.53 15.00 3.68
N TYR A 263 -6.32 16.17 3.05
CA TYR A 263 -7.44 17.03 2.69
C TYR A 263 -8.35 16.34 1.69
N THR A 264 -9.65 16.33 1.99
CA THR A 264 -10.67 16.03 1.00
C THR A 264 -11.35 17.33 0.64
N ARG A 265 -11.24 17.75 -0.63
CA ARG A 265 -11.98 18.92 -1.10
C ARG A 265 -13.48 18.60 -0.99
N PRO A 266 -14.28 19.43 -0.30
CA PRO A 266 -15.70 19.19 -0.19
C PRO A 266 -16.33 19.19 -1.58
N ARG A 267 -17.07 18.13 -1.89
CA ARG A 267 -17.83 17.99 -3.13
C ARG A 267 -19.16 18.70 -2.94
N GLY A 268 -19.48 19.63 -3.82
CA GLY A 268 -20.72 20.40 -3.79
C GLY A 268 -21.02 20.97 -5.17
N ILE A 269 -22.29 21.30 -5.39
CA ILE A 269 -22.73 21.95 -6.62
C ILE A 269 -22.05 23.33 -6.69
N LYS A 270 -21.40 23.63 -7.83
CA LYS A 270 -20.72 24.91 -8.04
C LYS A 270 -21.76 26.05 -7.97
N GLY A 271 -21.43 27.12 -7.26
CA GLY A 271 -22.29 28.30 -7.14
C GLY A 271 -23.31 28.28 -5.99
N LYS A 272 -23.35 27.20 -5.17
CA LYS A 272 -24.19 27.15 -3.97
C LYS A 272 -23.40 27.32 -2.67
N LEU A 273 -24.11 27.76 -1.63
CA LEU A 273 -23.57 27.81 -0.26
C LEU A 273 -23.11 26.44 0.20
N ARG A 274 -21.93 26.41 0.79
CA ARG A 274 -21.24 25.22 1.31
C ARG A 274 -21.43 25.12 2.82
N PRO A 275 -21.19 23.94 3.41
CA PRO A 275 -21.24 23.78 4.86
C PRO A 275 -20.31 24.71 5.65
N LYS A 276 -19.23 25.22 5.02
CA LYS A 276 -18.31 26.19 5.64
C LYS A 276 -18.91 27.59 5.84
N ASP A 277 -19.96 27.90 5.08
CA ASP A 277 -20.62 29.20 5.15
C ASP A 277 -21.66 29.23 6.29
N PHE A 278 -21.92 28.06 6.91
CA PHE A 278 -22.77 27.94 8.09
C PHE A 278 -21.89 27.75 9.32
N VAL A 279 -22.11 28.56 10.35
CA VAL A 279 -21.36 28.47 11.61
C VAL A 279 -22.15 27.59 12.56
N TYR A 280 -21.48 26.65 13.22
CA TYR A 280 -22.09 25.82 14.25
C TYR A 280 -21.87 26.47 15.61
N ASP A 281 -22.95 26.65 16.38
CA ASP A 281 -22.89 27.06 17.77
C ASP A 281 -23.04 25.82 18.67
N GLU A 282 -21.99 25.52 19.43
CA GLU A 282 -21.94 24.37 20.34
C GLU A 282 -22.83 24.55 21.58
N TYR A 283 -23.05 25.79 22.02
CA TYR A 283 -23.79 26.07 23.25
C TYR A 283 -25.31 25.91 23.03
N TYR A 284 -25.80 26.44 21.91
CA TYR A 284 -27.22 26.38 21.55
C TYR A 284 -27.57 25.16 20.67
N ASP A 285 -26.57 24.38 20.24
CA ASP A 285 -26.71 23.29 19.28
C ASP A 285 -27.54 23.69 18.06
N CYS A 286 -27.13 24.79 17.42
CA CYS A 286 -27.78 25.34 16.24
C CYS A 286 -26.76 25.72 15.18
N TYR A 287 -27.22 25.82 13.93
CA TYR A 287 -26.41 26.36 12.84
C TYR A 287 -26.88 27.77 12.50
N LEU A 288 -25.95 28.70 12.32
CA LEU A 288 -26.23 30.04 11.85
C LEU A 288 -25.99 30.14 10.34
N CYS A 289 -27.00 30.63 9.64
CA CYS A 289 -26.94 31.05 8.25
C CYS A 289 -26.04 32.29 8.08
N PRO A 290 -25.49 32.58 6.89
CA PRO A 290 -24.86 33.87 6.59
C PRO A 290 -25.72 35.11 6.91
N GLU A 291 -27.04 34.96 6.89
CA GLU A 291 -28.01 36.00 7.29
C GLU A 291 -28.30 36.00 8.80
N ASN A 292 -27.50 35.29 9.60
CA ASN A 292 -27.63 35.14 11.06
C ASN A 292 -28.94 34.50 11.55
N HIS A 293 -29.68 33.82 10.68
CA HIS A 293 -30.84 33.02 11.09
C HIS A 293 -30.42 31.64 11.58
N GLU A 294 -31.07 31.20 12.66
CA GLU A 294 -30.83 29.91 13.30
C GLU A 294 -31.49 28.75 12.54
N LEU A 295 -30.76 27.65 12.39
CA LEU A 295 -31.26 26.36 11.94
C LEU A 295 -31.33 25.44 13.15
N THR A 296 -32.54 25.02 13.49
CA THR A 296 -32.82 24.21 14.67
C THR A 296 -32.70 22.72 14.39
N TYR A 297 -32.27 21.97 15.41
CA TYR A 297 -32.17 20.51 15.35
C TYR A 297 -33.55 19.83 15.17
N ARG A 298 -33.70 19.02 14.12
CA ARG A 298 -34.97 18.37 13.77
C ARG A 298 -34.99 16.88 13.98
N THR A 299 -33.93 16.15 13.68
CA THR A 299 -33.86 14.70 13.98
C THR A 299 -32.44 14.18 13.76
N THR A 300 -32.14 13.01 14.31
CA THR A 300 -30.93 12.25 13.99
C THR A 300 -31.32 11.07 13.13
N THR A 301 -30.72 10.96 11.95
CA THR A 301 -30.95 9.87 11.00
C THR A 301 -30.35 8.56 11.51
N ARG A 302 -30.75 7.44 10.89
CA ARG A 302 -30.20 6.11 11.20
C ARG A 302 -28.70 6.00 10.89
N ASP A 303 -28.23 6.77 9.92
CA ASP A 303 -26.82 6.81 9.53
C ASP A 303 -25.97 7.69 10.45
N GLY A 304 -26.52 8.23 11.55
CA GLY A 304 -25.78 9.01 12.53
C GLY A 304 -25.63 10.50 12.18
N TYR A 305 -26.45 11.03 11.27
CA TYR A 305 -26.46 12.47 10.95
C TYR A 305 -27.59 13.19 11.67
N ARG A 306 -27.23 14.22 12.44
CA ARG A 306 -28.13 15.27 12.94
C ARG A 306 -28.55 16.17 11.79
N GLU A 307 -29.85 16.35 11.59
CA GLU A 307 -30.44 17.27 10.63
C GLU A 307 -30.84 18.58 11.31
N TYR A 308 -30.31 19.69 10.83
CA TYR A 308 -30.69 21.04 11.20
C TYR A 308 -31.46 21.65 10.04
N LYS A 309 -32.64 22.21 10.32
CA LYS A 309 -33.50 22.77 9.27
C LYS A 309 -33.78 24.24 9.54
N SER A 310 -33.74 25.04 8.48
CA SER A 310 -34.20 26.41 8.52
C SER A 310 -35.72 26.48 8.54
N ASP A 311 -36.25 27.62 8.98
CA ASP A 311 -37.69 27.87 8.93
C ASP A 311 -38.10 28.39 7.53
N PRO A 312 -39.02 27.70 6.83
CA PRO A 312 -39.41 28.05 5.46
C PRO A 312 -39.94 29.48 5.33
N GLN A 313 -40.71 29.95 6.33
CA GLN A 313 -41.35 31.26 6.28
C GLN A 313 -40.33 32.42 6.22
N ILE A 314 -39.21 32.26 6.93
CA ILE A 314 -38.11 33.23 6.94
C ILE A 314 -37.31 33.12 5.64
N CYS A 315 -37.15 31.90 5.12
CA CYS A 315 -36.34 31.67 3.93
C CYS A 315 -36.98 32.19 2.63
N VAL A 316 -38.31 32.25 2.53
CA VAL A 316 -39.02 32.76 1.34
C VAL A 316 -38.63 34.20 1.00
N THR A 317 -38.39 35.04 2.01
CA THR A 317 -38.00 36.45 1.83
C THR A 317 -36.49 36.65 1.74
N CYS A 318 -35.69 35.58 1.84
CA CYS A 318 -34.24 35.67 1.93
C CYS A 318 -33.60 36.03 0.57
N PRO A 319 -32.71 37.04 0.52
CA PRO A 319 -32.05 37.45 -0.73
C PRO A 319 -31.10 36.37 -1.28
N LEU A 320 -30.57 35.50 -0.41
CA LEU A 320 -29.64 34.44 -0.78
C LEU A 320 -30.31 33.11 -1.15
N LEU A 321 -31.64 33.06 -1.25
CA LEU A 321 -32.39 31.83 -1.52
C LEU A 321 -31.88 31.08 -2.76
N SER A 322 -31.64 31.80 -3.87
CA SER A 322 -31.17 31.26 -5.15
C SER A 322 -29.81 30.56 -5.06
N ILE A 323 -28.97 30.98 -4.11
CA ILE A 323 -27.63 30.43 -3.85
C ILE A 323 -27.68 29.38 -2.72
N CYS A 324 -28.66 29.49 -1.82
CA CYS A 324 -28.77 28.66 -0.62
C CYS A 324 -29.40 27.29 -0.89
N THR A 325 -30.54 27.23 -1.60
CA THR A 325 -31.33 26.00 -1.78
C THR A 325 -32.08 25.95 -3.11
N GLU A 326 -32.22 24.74 -3.66
CA GLU A 326 -33.16 24.42 -4.76
C GLU A 326 -34.40 23.66 -4.26
N SER A 327 -34.63 23.64 -2.94
CA SER A 327 -35.76 22.93 -2.35
C SER A 327 -37.07 23.65 -2.69
N GLN A 328 -38.07 22.90 -3.15
CA GLN A 328 -39.42 23.43 -3.42
C GLN A 328 -40.07 24.05 -2.19
N ASN A 329 -39.71 23.57 -1.00
CA ASN A 329 -40.23 24.06 0.28
C ASN A 329 -39.41 25.24 0.83
N HIS A 330 -38.47 25.80 0.06
CA HIS A 330 -37.58 26.89 0.48
C HIS A 330 -36.82 26.62 1.80
N GLN A 331 -36.61 25.34 2.13
CA GLN A 331 -35.98 24.90 3.37
C GLN A 331 -34.56 24.41 3.13
N LYS A 332 -33.60 24.96 3.89
CA LYS A 332 -32.22 24.48 3.93
C LYS A 332 -32.10 23.39 4.99
N VAL A 333 -31.49 22.27 4.62
CA VAL A 333 -31.11 21.20 5.54
C VAL A 333 -29.59 21.15 5.58
N VAL A 334 -29.04 21.29 6.79
CA VAL A 334 -27.61 21.09 7.08
C VAL A 334 -27.50 19.82 7.92
N THR A 335 -26.56 18.95 7.56
CA THR A 335 -26.32 17.70 8.28
C THR A 335 -24.97 17.71 8.97
N ARG A 336 -24.95 17.35 10.26
CA ARG A 336 -23.74 17.14 11.07
C ARG A 336 -23.73 15.69 11.53
N HIS A 337 -22.63 14.97 11.30
CA HIS A 337 -22.50 13.61 11.84
C HIS A 337 -22.29 13.69 13.36
N ILE A 338 -22.73 12.69 14.14
CA ILE A 338 -22.48 12.65 15.60
C ILE A 338 -20.97 12.73 15.87
N TRP A 339 -20.18 11.92 15.14
CA TRP A 339 -18.71 11.91 15.23
C TRP A 339 -18.02 12.99 14.38
N LYS A 340 -18.63 14.18 14.29
CA LYS A 340 -18.06 15.28 13.50
C LYS A 340 -16.87 15.93 14.22
N ASP A 341 -16.93 15.98 15.55
CA ASP A 341 -15.94 16.62 16.39
C ASP A 341 -14.59 15.88 16.27
N GLU A 342 -14.61 14.55 16.26
CA GLU A 342 -13.45 13.69 16.01
C GLU A 342 -12.84 13.93 14.63
N MET A 343 -13.68 14.18 13.61
CA MET A 343 -13.22 14.55 12.27
C MET A 343 -12.60 15.96 12.23
N GLU A 344 -13.09 16.90 13.04
CA GLU A 344 -12.52 18.24 13.17
C GLU A 344 -11.14 18.17 13.86
N ILE A 345 -11.01 17.37 14.93
CA ILE A 345 -9.72 17.05 15.56
C ILE A 345 -8.71 16.49 14.53
N CYS A 346 -9.15 15.59 13.65
CA CYS A 346 -8.30 15.04 12.58
C CYS A 346 -7.83 16.12 11.58
N GLU A 347 -8.68 17.11 11.27
CA GLU A 347 -8.28 18.24 10.41
C GLU A 347 -7.32 19.18 11.14
N ASP A 348 -7.48 19.40 12.43
CA ASP A 348 -6.57 20.21 13.23
C ASP A 348 -5.18 19.56 13.36
N ILE A 349 -5.14 18.23 13.56
CA ILE A 349 -3.89 17.45 13.55
C ILE A 349 -3.11 17.72 12.27
N ARG A 350 -3.79 17.77 11.12
CA ARG A 350 -3.15 18.01 9.83
C ARG A 350 -2.49 19.39 9.73
N HIS A 351 -3.01 20.39 10.45
CA HIS A 351 -2.43 21.74 10.51
C HIS A 351 -1.25 21.85 11.48
N ARG A 352 -1.01 20.84 12.34
CA ARG A 352 0.16 20.82 13.23
C ARG A 352 1.47 20.73 12.43
N ARG A 353 2.54 21.30 12.99
CA ARG A 353 3.88 21.30 12.39
C ARG A 353 4.37 19.85 12.20
N GLY A 354 4.98 19.56 11.05
CA GLY A 354 5.53 18.23 10.72
C GLY A 354 4.54 17.20 10.16
N MET A 355 3.22 17.34 10.40
CA MET A 355 2.24 16.32 9.97
C MET A 355 2.08 16.24 8.45
N LYS A 356 2.24 17.37 7.75
CA LYS A 356 2.22 17.41 6.28
C LYS A 356 3.41 16.65 5.67
N GLU A 357 4.59 16.77 6.27
CA GLU A 357 5.81 16.09 5.81
C GLU A 357 5.70 14.58 6.07
N LEU A 358 5.21 14.22 7.25
CA LEU A 358 4.93 12.83 7.61
C LEU A 358 3.92 12.19 6.65
N TYR A 359 2.86 12.90 6.26
CA TYR A 359 1.95 12.44 5.21
C TYR A 359 2.63 12.23 3.84
N GLN A 360 3.59 13.09 3.48
CA GLN A 360 4.29 12.98 2.19
C GLN A 360 5.17 11.73 2.08
N LYS A 361 5.72 11.23 3.19
CA LYS A 361 6.52 9.99 3.23
C LYS A 361 5.77 8.76 2.68
N ARG A 362 4.44 8.78 2.67
CA ARG A 362 3.61 7.71 2.07
C ARG A 362 4.01 7.37 0.63
N LYS A 363 4.40 8.38 -0.16
CA LYS A 363 4.85 8.20 -1.55
C LYS A 363 6.16 7.41 -1.66
N GLU A 364 7.02 7.55 -0.66
CA GLU A 364 8.34 6.93 -0.61
C GLU A 364 8.30 5.53 0.00
N THR A 365 7.33 5.27 0.88
CA THR A 365 7.16 4.00 1.60
C THR A 365 6.19 3.07 0.86
N ILE A 366 4.89 3.23 1.09
CA ILE A 366 3.88 2.24 0.69
C ILE A 366 3.55 2.30 -0.80
N GLU A 367 3.50 3.49 -1.41
CA GLU A 367 3.25 3.61 -2.85
C GLU A 367 4.40 3.00 -3.65
N ARG A 368 5.64 3.22 -3.21
CA ARG A 368 6.85 2.60 -3.78
C ARG A 368 6.84 1.09 -3.61
N LEU A 369 6.41 0.60 -2.45
CA LEU A 369 6.27 -0.83 -2.18
C LEU A 369 5.28 -1.47 -3.14
N PHE A 370 4.09 -0.87 -3.31
CA PHE A 370 3.10 -1.34 -4.28
C PHE A 370 3.58 -1.23 -5.72
N GLY A 371 4.31 -0.17 -6.08
CA GLY A 371 4.95 -0.05 -7.39
C GLY A 371 5.90 -1.21 -7.66
N THR A 372 6.77 -1.52 -6.70
CA THR A 372 7.73 -2.63 -6.80
C THR A 372 7.01 -3.98 -6.91
N ALA A 373 6.00 -4.22 -6.07
CA ALA A 373 5.23 -5.45 -6.09
C ALA A 373 4.50 -5.66 -7.43
N LYS A 374 3.90 -4.59 -7.97
CA LYS A 374 3.16 -4.64 -9.24
C LYS A 374 4.07 -4.90 -10.44
N GLU A 375 5.20 -4.20 -10.52
CA GLU A 375 6.07 -4.27 -11.70
C GLU A 375 6.99 -5.48 -11.70
N TYR A 376 7.64 -5.78 -10.56
CA TYR A 376 8.68 -6.82 -10.51
C TYR A 376 8.19 -8.15 -9.94
N HIS A 377 7.05 -8.17 -9.24
CA HIS A 377 6.56 -9.38 -8.55
C HIS A 377 5.20 -9.87 -9.09
N ASN A 378 4.79 -9.40 -10.28
CA ASN A 378 3.53 -9.79 -10.94
C ASN A 378 2.27 -9.62 -10.07
N LEU A 379 2.24 -8.58 -9.23
CA LEU A 379 1.09 -8.30 -8.39
C LEU A 379 -0.01 -7.53 -9.15
N ARG A 380 0.17 -7.11 -10.41
CA ARG A 380 -0.89 -6.42 -11.20
C ARG A 380 -2.13 -7.29 -11.49
N TYR A 381 -1.92 -8.61 -11.60
CA TYR A 381 -2.94 -9.58 -12.00
C TYR A 381 -2.66 -10.92 -11.33
N THR A 382 -3.72 -11.64 -10.97
CA THR A 382 -3.61 -12.97 -10.37
C THR A 382 -4.15 -14.06 -11.27
N ARG A 383 -3.50 -15.23 -11.21
CA ARG A 383 -3.92 -16.48 -11.87
C ARG A 383 -4.71 -17.37 -10.93
N GLU A 384 -4.50 -17.17 -9.63
CA GLU A 384 -5.20 -17.87 -8.56
C GLU A 384 -6.62 -17.35 -8.42
N LYS A 385 -7.51 -18.23 -7.99
CA LYS A 385 -8.94 -17.97 -7.75
C LYS A 385 -9.27 -18.28 -6.30
N GLY A 386 -10.11 -17.46 -5.70
CA GLY A 386 -10.46 -17.55 -4.28
C GLY A 386 -9.57 -16.65 -3.39
N LYS A 387 -10.21 -16.11 -2.34
CA LYS A 387 -9.66 -15.30 -1.27
C LYS A 387 -8.47 -15.97 -0.57
N PRO A 388 -8.50 -17.25 -0.13
CA PRO A 388 -7.36 -17.84 0.59
C PRO A 388 -6.09 -17.87 -0.27
N LYS A 389 -6.19 -18.33 -1.52
CA LYS A 389 -5.05 -18.34 -2.45
C LYS A 389 -4.55 -16.93 -2.79
N MET A 390 -5.45 -15.96 -2.77
CA MET A 390 -5.10 -14.56 -2.99
C MET A 390 -4.35 -13.98 -1.79
N GLU A 391 -4.78 -14.29 -0.57
CA GLU A 391 -4.11 -13.93 0.67
C GLU A 391 -2.70 -14.52 0.73
N ASP A 392 -2.54 -15.79 0.36
CA ASP A 392 -1.25 -16.45 0.29
C ASP A 392 -0.33 -15.81 -0.76
N LYS A 393 -0.84 -15.54 -1.97
CA LYS A 393 -0.03 -14.91 -3.01
C LYS A 393 0.46 -13.52 -2.58
N VAL A 394 -0.39 -12.75 -1.91
CA VAL A 394 -0.02 -11.44 -1.37
C VAL A 394 0.99 -11.59 -0.25
N GLY A 395 0.73 -12.46 0.72
CA GLY A 395 1.62 -12.75 1.85
C GLY A 395 3.01 -13.15 1.39
N LEU A 396 3.10 -14.09 0.45
CA LEU A 396 4.37 -14.53 -0.14
C LEU A 396 5.11 -13.38 -0.83
N THR A 397 4.38 -12.51 -1.53
CA THR A 397 4.97 -11.35 -2.22
C THR A 397 5.52 -10.33 -1.23
N LEU A 398 4.77 -10.02 -0.18
CA LEU A 398 5.19 -9.08 0.86
C LEU A 398 6.35 -9.65 1.69
N ALA A 399 6.31 -10.94 2.02
CA ALA A 399 7.42 -11.66 2.64
C ALA A 399 8.68 -11.58 1.76
N CYS A 400 8.57 -11.84 0.46
CA CYS A 400 9.71 -11.71 -0.47
C CYS A 400 10.31 -10.30 -0.49
N LEU A 401 9.49 -9.25 -0.39
CA LEU A 401 9.97 -7.87 -0.35
C LEU A 401 10.73 -7.59 0.96
N ASN A 402 10.19 -8.06 2.10
CA ASN A 402 10.88 -7.98 3.38
C ASN A 402 12.21 -8.76 3.35
N ILE A 403 12.22 -9.99 2.83
CA ILE A 403 13.45 -10.81 2.69
C ILE A 403 14.48 -10.09 1.81
N LYS A 404 14.08 -9.57 0.65
CA LYS A 404 14.98 -8.82 -0.26
C LYS A 404 15.61 -7.63 0.46
N LYS A 405 14.85 -6.96 1.33
CA LYS A 405 15.34 -5.81 2.10
C LYS A 405 16.30 -6.26 3.20
N LEU A 406 15.93 -7.27 3.97
CA LEU A 406 16.75 -7.86 5.04
C LEU A 406 18.10 -8.35 4.51
N VAL A 407 18.10 -9.15 3.44
CA VAL A 407 19.33 -9.66 2.82
C VAL A 407 20.23 -8.52 2.36
N LYS A 408 19.68 -7.45 1.78
CA LYS A 408 20.48 -6.31 1.32
C LYS A 408 21.14 -5.54 2.46
N ILE A 409 20.43 -5.35 3.57
CA ILE A 409 20.95 -4.70 4.77
C ILE A 409 22.08 -5.55 5.36
N MET A 410 21.85 -6.86 5.48
CA MET A 410 22.87 -7.80 5.97
C MET A 410 24.10 -7.86 5.06
N ALA A 411 23.94 -7.76 3.73
CA ALA A 411 25.06 -7.73 2.79
C ALA A 411 25.80 -6.37 2.72
N GLY A 412 25.39 -5.38 3.52
CA GLY A 412 26.08 -4.07 3.62
C GLY A 412 26.07 -3.23 2.35
N LYS A 413 25.17 -3.47 1.39
CA LYS A 413 25.11 -2.70 0.12
C LYS A 413 24.09 -1.55 0.21
N PRO A 414 24.50 -0.27 0.30
CA PRO A 414 23.59 0.87 0.22
C PRO A 414 23.01 1.03 -1.19
N PHE A 415 21.75 1.46 -1.25
CA PHE A 415 20.92 1.49 -2.46
C PHE A 415 21.23 2.71 -3.35
N TYR A 416 22.07 2.58 -4.38
CA TYR A 416 22.13 3.52 -5.50
C TYR A 416 21.74 2.81 -6.80
N PHE A 417 20.54 3.09 -7.30
CA PHE A 417 20.05 2.57 -8.57
C PHE A 417 20.59 3.46 -9.70
N TRP A 418 21.55 2.97 -10.47
CA TRP A 418 21.73 3.43 -11.86
C TRP A 418 21.39 2.26 -12.79
N LYS A 419 20.44 2.50 -13.70
CA LYS A 419 19.95 1.53 -14.68
C LYS A 419 21.14 1.02 -15.51
N ILE A 420 21.43 -0.27 -15.42
CA ILE A 420 22.26 -0.96 -16.42
C ILE A 420 21.36 -1.23 -17.63
N TRP A 421 21.45 -0.37 -18.64
CA TRP A 421 21.15 -0.74 -20.02
C TRP A 421 22.43 -1.39 -20.57
N PHE A 422 22.46 -2.72 -20.62
CA PHE A 422 23.46 -3.43 -21.42
C PHE A 422 22.72 -4.49 -22.23
N TYR A 423 22.32 -4.10 -23.43
CA TYR A 423 22.38 -4.98 -24.59
C TYR A 423 23.22 -4.25 -25.63
N PRO A 424 24.32 -4.86 -26.08
CA PRO A 424 24.72 -4.68 -27.45
C PRO A 424 24.86 -6.05 -28.08
N HIS A 425 23.92 -6.40 -28.95
CA HIS A 425 24.23 -7.30 -30.03
C HIS A 425 23.92 -6.61 -31.36
N PHE A 426 24.83 -6.80 -32.31
CA PHE A 426 24.72 -6.50 -33.75
C PHE A 426 24.88 -5.04 -34.20
N LEU A 427 26.12 -4.65 -34.54
CA LEU A 427 26.58 -4.46 -35.93
C LEU A 427 27.96 -3.79 -35.95
N LEU A 428 28.96 -4.54 -36.41
CA LEU A 428 30.23 -4.02 -36.89
C LEU A 428 30.15 -4.00 -38.41
N GLN A 429 30.68 -2.92 -38.99
CA GLN A 429 31.19 -2.82 -40.37
C GLN A 429 30.22 -2.33 -41.47
N ARG A 430 30.22 -1.00 -41.71
CA ARG A 430 30.87 -0.41 -42.89
C ARG A 430 30.91 1.12 -42.83
N LEU A 431 32.12 1.64 -43.05
CA LEU A 431 32.46 3.02 -43.42
C LEU A 431 31.50 3.48 -44.53
N GLY A 432 30.87 4.65 -44.49
CA GLY A 432 31.49 5.96 -44.45
C GLY A 432 31.26 6.63 -45.81
N THR A 433 30.45 7.69 -45.87
CA THR A 433 30.66 8.87 -46.74
C THR A 433 29.65 9.97 -46.41
N SER A 434 30.21 11.13 -46.08
CA SER A 434 29.70 12.49 -46.25
C SER A 434 28.45 12.97 -45.50
N LYS A 435 28.68 13.84 -44.49
CA LYS A 435 27.74 14.90 -44.09
C LYS A 435 28.04 16.20 -44.84
N LYS A 436 27.01 16.83 -45.38
CA LYS A 436 26.77 18.29 -45.38
C LYS A 436 25.34 18.46 -44.84
N THR A 437 24.96 19.30 -43.89
CA THR A 437 25.52 20.54 -43.34
C THR A 437 24.74 20.91 -42.05
N ASN A 438 25.41 21.66 -41.16
CA ASN A 438 24.93 22.72 -40.25
C ASN A 438 23.74 22.48 -39.28
N HIS A 439 24.02 22.37 -37.98
CA HIS A 439 24.05 23.48 -36.99
C HIS A 439 23.86 22.95 -35.53
N LYS A 440 24.56 23.58 -34.58
CA LYS A 440 24.35 23.61 -33.10
C LYS A 440 24.74 22.37 -32.27
N SER A 441 25.89 22.46 -31.60
CA SER A 441 26.12 22.24 -30.15
C SER A 441 27.57 21.81 -29.87
N LYS A 442 28.39 22.74 -29.36
CA LYS A 442 29.69 22.42 -28.75
C LYS A 442 29.70 23.04 -27.36
N PHE A 443 29.21 22.30 -26.36
CA PHE A 443 29.58 22.55 -24.95
C PHE A 443 29.30 21.38 -23.99
N VAL A 444 29.37 20.11 -24.43
CA VAL A 444 29.16 18.95 -23.51
C VAL A 444 30.24 17.87 -23.61
N PHE A 445 31.24 18.00 -24.47
CA PHE A 445 32.22 16.91 -24.68
C PHE A 445 33.52 16.99 -23.85
N SER A 446 33.66 17.94 -22.93
CA SER A 446 34.91 18.13 -22.15
C SER A 446 34.86 17.69 -20.68
N LEU A 447 33.71 17.25 -20.14
CA LEU A 447 33.62 16.87 -18.72
C LEU A 447 33.77 15.35 -18.46
N LYS A 448 33.51 14.51 -19.45
CA LYS A 448 33.51 13.04 -19.29
C LYS A 448 34.89 12.40 -19.32
N LEU A 449 35.90 13.05 -19.91
CA LEU A 449 37.27 12.54 -19.92
C LEU A 449 38.05 12.94 -18.65
N TRP A 450 37.62 14.01 -17.97
CA TRP A 450 38.30 14.55 -16.79
C TRP A 450 37.97 13.77 -15.51
N LEU A 451 36.72 13.33 -15.35
CA LEU A 451 36.27 12.52 -14.20
C LEU A 451 36.89 11.12 -14.14
N VAL A 452 37.18 10.51 -15.30
CA VAL A 452 37.81 9.18 -15.39
C VAL A 452 39.29 9.25 -14.97
N ILE A 453 39.99 10.35 -15.27
CA ILE A 453 41.39 10.55 -14.90
C ILE A 453 41.53 10.90 -13.41
N ILE A 454 40.56 11.61 -12.83
CA ILE A 454 40.55 11.91 -11.39
C ILE A 454 40.29 10.64 -10.57
N GLN A 455 39.33 9.79 -10.98
CA GLN A 455 39.03 8.56 -10.26
C GLN A 455 40.19 7.54 -10.29
N SER A 456 40.92 7.42 -11.41
CA SER A 456 42.06 6.49 -11.48
C SER A 456 43.29 6.96 -10.68
N LYS A 457 43.54 8.27 -10.62
CA LYS A 457 44.65 8.82 -9.81
C LYS A 457 44.34 8.88 -8.32
N PHE A 458 43.08 9.08 -7.92
CA PHE A 458 42.68 9.03 -6.51
C PHE A 458 42.80 7.60 -5.93
N PHE A 459 42.47 6.59 -6.74
CA PHE A 459 42.58 5.18 -6.34
C PHE A 459 44.04 4.76 -6.15
N ASN A 460 44.96 5.22 -7.01
CA ASN A 460 46.39 4.98 -6.87
C ASN A 460 47.05 5.76 -5.71
N CYS A 461 46.47 6.91 -5.32
CA CYS A 461 46.94 7.67 -4.17
C CYS A 461 46.55 6.99 -2.85
N LEU A 462 45.34 6.44 -2.77
CA LEU A 462 44.83 5.75 -1.58
C LEU A 462 45.57 4.42 -1.30
N THR A 463 45.97 3.70 -2.36
CA THR A 463 46.79 2.49 -2.23
C THR A 463 48.22 2.78 -1.78
N SER A 464 48.78 3.95 -2.10
CA SER A 464 50.10 4.37 -1.60
C SER A 464 50.10 4.83 -0.13
N LEU A 465 48.96 5.33 0.36
CA LEU A 465 48.76 5.75 1.76
C LEU A 465 48.64 4.56 2.72
N LEU A 466 48.24 3.38 2.23
CA LEU A 466 48.17 2.14 3.02
C LEU A 466 49.53 1.43 3.17
N ASN A 467 50.54 1.80 2.36
CA ASN A 467 51.86 1.15 2.33
C ASN A 467 53.02 2.04 2.81
N GLY A 468 52.77 2.89 3.83
CA GLY A 468 53.83 3.44 4.70
C GLY A 468 54.99 4.16 4.00
N SER A 469 54.74 5.32 3.37
CA SER A 469 55.81 6.20 2.87
C SER A 469 55.74 7.61 3.45
N SER A 470 56.91 8.18 3.75
CA SER A 470 57.10 9.39 4.57
C SER A 470 56.45 10.68 4.01
N ILE A 471 56.07 11.58 4.92
CA ILE A 471 55.36 12.85 4.68
C ILE A 471 56.10 13.79 3.69
N SER A 472 57.43 13.64 3.55
CA SER A 472 58.26 14.40 2.60
C SER A 472 57.85 14.19 1.12
N SER A 473 57.42 12.99 0.76
CA SER A 473 57.01 12.62 -0.60
C SER A 473 55.70 13.31 -1.02
N LEU A 474 54.76 13.49 -0.07
CA LEU A 474 53.44 14.09 -0.33
C LEU A 474 53.53 15.59 -0.60
N ILE A 475 54.43 16.31 0.07
CA ILE A 475 54.63 17.76 -0.11
C ILE A 475 55.19 18.07 -1.50
N THR A 476 56.07 17.21 -2.01
CA THR A 476 56.67 17.36 -3.35
C THR A 476 55.64 17.12 -4.47
N ILE A 477 54.72 16.17 -4.27
CA ILE A 477 53.64 15.87 -5.24
C ILE A 477 52.61 17.00 -5.28
N PHE A 478 52.22 17.56 -4.13
CA PHE A 478 51.31 18.70 -4.06
C PHE A 478 51.90 19.99 -4.65
N SER A 479 53.19 20.22 -4.45
CA SER A 479 53.95 21.32 -5.06
C SER A 479 53.92 21.26 -6.60
N ASN A 480 54.19 20.09 -7.18
CA ASN A 480 54.14 19.89 -8.62
C ASN A 480 52.72 20.00 -9.20
N PHE A 481 51.70 19.55 -8.45
CA PHE A 481 50.30 19.71 -8.88
C PHE A 481 49.89 21.19 -8.95
N LYS A 482 50.31 22.00 -7.97
CA LYS A 482 50.04 23.45 -7.92
C LYS A 482 50.75 24.22 -9.04
N LYS A 483 51.96 23.81 -9.42
CA LYS A 483 52.73 24.38 -10.54
C LYS A 483 52.10 24.08 -11.92
N THR A 484 51.56 22.87 -12.08
CA THR A 484 50.90 22.44 -13.33
C THR A 484 49.54 23.12 -13.52
N PHE A 485 48.83 23.43 -12.42
CA PHE A 485 47.55 24.14 -12.44
C PHE A 485 47.70 25.63 -12.76
N ARG A 486 48.79 26.27 -12.30
CA ARG A 486 49.04 27.71 -12.52
C ARG A 486 49.43 28.05 -13.97
N ASN A 487 50.04 27.13 -14.70
CA ASN A 487 50.50 27.34 -16.09
C ASN A 487 49.45 27.04 -17.18
N ARG A 488 48.23 26.58 -16.82
CA ARG A 488 47.16 26.27 -17.79
C ARG A 488 45.92 27.17 -17.70
N LEU A 489 45.97 28.22 -16.88
CA LEU A 489 44.89 29.22 -16.73
C LEU A 489 45.14 30.53 -17.50
N HIS A 490 46.25 30.63 -18.23
CA HIS A 490 46.47 31.64 -19.25
C HIS A 490 46.59 30.94 -20.61
N PHE A 491 45.46 30.68 -21.27
CA PHE A 491 45.32 30.58 -22.73
C PHE A 491 43.84 30.46 -23.11
#